data_AF-A0A7V7YK54-F1
#
_entry.id   AF-A0A7V7YK54-F1
#
_cell.length_a   1.000
_cell.length_b   1.000
_cell.length_c   1.000
_cell.angle_alpha   90.00
_cell.angle_beta   90.00
_cell.angle_gamma   90.00
#
_symmetry.space_group_name_H-M   'P 1'
#
loop_
_entity.id
_entity.type
_entity.pdbx_description
1 polymer ?
#
loop_
_entity_poly.entity_id
_entity_poly.type
_entity_poly.pdbx_seq_one_letter_code
_entity_poly.pdbx_strand_id
1 'polypeptide(L)'
;MLKIDFYVTPERYEEIAKQQKTRARAIADKVVSDSPLDLSPSDRRCIAVILRSWADELPTKRKGKQGLPPRFCHGSAALEYAMERWEGHRHGEALARMAERYEVSTVSIDNAIKPYREAAFAMIGEADPGNQ
;
A
#
# COMPACT_ATOMS: atom_id res chain seq x y z
N MET A 1 -6.35 11.48 -4.72
CA MET A 1 -5.82 10.77 -3.53
C MET A 1 -5.09 9.53 -4.01
N LEU A 2 -3.75 9.56 -4.04
CA LEU A 2 -2.91 8.45 -4.49
C LEU A 2 -2.99 7.31 -3.46
N LYS A 3 -3.70 6.23 -3.78
CA LYS A 3 -3.60 4.98 -3.02
C LYS A 3 -2.33 4.27 -3.49
N ILE A 4 -1.26 4.41 -2.72
CA ILE A 4 -0.10 3.54 -2.87
C ILE A 4 -0.51 2.19 -2.29
N ASP A 5 -0.83 1.23 -3.16
CA ASP A 5 -1.14 -0.13 -2.74
C ASP A 5 0.16 -0.82 -2.32
N PHE A 6 0.47 -0.78 -1.03
CA PHE A 6 1.53 -1.60 -0.46
C PHE A 6 1.17 -3.07 -0.65
N TYR A 7 2.02 -3.80 -1.37
CA TYR A 7 1.91 -5.24 -1.47
C TYR A 7 2.38 -5.87 -0.15
N VAL A 8 1.54 -6.74 0.41
CA VAL A 8 1.84 -7.53 1.61
C VAL A 8 1.40 -8.93 1.25
N THR A 9 2.29 -9.91 1.31
CA THR A 9 1.90 -11.28 0.99
C THR A 9 0.75 -11.74 1.91
N PRO A 10 -0.13 -12.65 1.45
CA PRO A 10 -1.19 -13.20 2.29
C PRO A 10 -0.66 -13.70 3.65
N GLU A 11 0.48 -14.38 3.65
CA GLU A 11 1.11 -14.93 4.85
C GLU A 11 1.56 -13.83 5.81
N ARG A 12 2.16 -12.75 5.28
CA ARG A 12 2.60 -11.62 6.08
C ARG A 12 1.41 -10.83 6.64
N TYR A 13 0.33 -10.72 5.88
CA TYR A 13 -0.92 -10.14 6.36
C TYR A 13 -1.48 -10.97 7.53
N GLU A 14 -1.55 -12.29 7.38
CA GLU A 14 -2.03 -13.18 8.44
C GLU A 14 -1.18 -13.06 9.71
N GLU A 15 0.15 -12.97 9.56
CA GLU A 15 1.07 -12.78 10.68
C GLU A 15 0.80 -11.45 11.41
N ILE A 16 0.69 -10.34 10.66
CA ILE A 16 0.39 -9.02 11.23
C ILE A 16 -0.97 -9.03 11.94
N ALA A 17 -2.00 -9.63 11.34
CA ALA A 17 -3.33 -9.72 11.94
C ALA A 17 -3.32 -10.54 13.24
N LYS A 18 -2.57 -11.66 13.29
CA LYS A 18 -2.36 -12.45 14.51
C LYS A 18 -1.64 -11.64 15.60
N GLN A 19 -0.62 -10.86 15.23
CA GLN A 19 0.09 -9.98 16.16
C GLN A 19 -0.83 -8.88 16.71
N GLN A 20 -1.64 -8.25 15.85
CA GLN A 20 -2.61 -7.23 16.27
C GLN A 20 -3.65 -7.79 17.25
N LYS A 21 -4.20 -8.97 16.95
CA LYS A 21 -5.14 -9.68 17.85
C LYS A 21 -4.51 -9.99 19.21
N THR A 22 -3.27 -10.48 19.22
CA THR A 22 -2.52 -10.78 20.45
C THR A 22 -2.27 -9.52 21.26
N ARG A 23 -1.85 -8.44 20.60
CA ARG A 23 -1.59 -7.15 21.26
C ARG A 23 -2.86 -6.53 21.85
N ALA A 24 -3.98 -6.59 21.14
CA ALA A 24 -5.26 -6.07 21.61
C ALA A 24 -5.74 -6.80 22.88
N ARG A 25 -5.60 -8.14 22.92
CA ARG A 25 -5.88 -8.94 24.12
C ARG A 25 -4.97 -8.57 25.29
N ALA A 26 -3.66 -8.44 25.03
CA ALA A 26 -2.71 -8.02 26.06
C ALA A 26 -3.02 -6.62 26.64
N ILE A 27 -3.53 -5.70 25.82
CA ILE A 27 -4.00 -4.39 26.30
C ILE A 27 -5.25 -4.56 27.17
N ALA A 28 -6.22 -5.38 26.74
CA ALA A 28 -7.41 -5.65 27.54
C ALA A 28 -7.07 -6.22 28.92
N ASP A 29 -6.10 -7.14 29.01
CA ASP A 29 -5.66 -7.72 30.26
C ASP A 29 -4.96 -6.68 31.16
N LYS A 30 -4.16 -5.78 30.57
CA LYS A 30 -3.55 -4.65 31.29
C LYS A 30 -4.59 -3.66 31.82
N VAL A 31 -5.64 -3.34 31.07
CA VAL A 31 -6.72 -2.44 31.53
C VAL A 31 -7.43 -2.99 32.78
N VAL A 32 -7.56 -4.31 32.89
CA VAL A 32 -8.14 -4.93 34.09
C VAL A 32 -7.18 -4.89 35.28
N SER A 33 -5.89 -5.12 35.03
CA SER A 33 -4.90 -5.42 36.07
C SER A 33 -4.14 -4.19 36.59
N ASP A 34 -3.86 -3.23 35.71
CA ASP A 34 -2.92 -2.13 35.93
C ASP A 34 -3.26 -0.94 34.99
N SER A 35 -4.49 -0.44 35.09
CA SER A 35 -4.95 0.67 34.26
C SER A 35 -4.31 1.99 34.74
N PRO A 36 -3.60 2.73 33.86
CA PRO A 36 -3.10 4.08 34.17
C PRO A 36 -4.22 5.12 34.23
N LEU A 37 -5.44 4.74 33.83
CA LEU A 37 -6.62 5.60 33.86
C LEU A 37 -7.37 5.43 35.18
N ASP A 38 -7.78 6.55 35.78
CA ASP A 38 -8.59 6.60 37.01
C ASP A 38 -10.04 6.20 36.72
N LEU A 39 -10.22 4.92 36.40
CA LEU A 39 -11.48 4.31 36.02
C LEU A 39 -11.98 3.41 37.14
N SER A 40 -13.30 3.35 37.30
CA SER A 40 -13.94 2.41 38.21
C SER A 40 -13.66 0.96 37.80
N PRO A 41 -13.67 -0.01 38.74
CA PRO A 41 -13.49 -1.42 38.40
C PRO A 41 -14.50 -1.95 37.37
N SER A 42 -15.73 -1.43 37.35
CA SER A 42 -16.74 -1.79 36.35
C SER A 42 -16.39 -1.28 34.95
N ASP A 43 -15.90 -0.04 34.84
CA ASP A 43 -15.53 0.55 33.55
C ASP A 43 -14.32 -0.16 32.94
N ARG A 44 -13.34 -0.51 33.78
CA ARG A 44 -12.17 -1.32 33.36
C ARG A 44 -12.60 -2.66 32.76
N ARG A 45 -13.55 -3.35 33.40
CA ARG A 45 -14.11 -4.62 32.89
C ARG A 45 -14.86 -4.41 31.58
N CYS A 46 -15.68 -3.37 31.47
CA CYS A 46 -16.41 -3.04 30.26
C CYS A 46 -15.47 -2.79 29.07
N ILE A 47 -14.46 -1.94 29.25
CA ILE A 47 -13.45 -1.64 28.22
C ILE A 47 -12.67 -2.89 27.83
N ALA A 48 -12.26 -3.72 28.80
CA ALA A 48 -11.55 -4.96 28.52
C ALA A 48 -12.42 -5.95 27.71
N VAL A 49 -13.72 -6.03 27.99
CA VAL A 49 -14.66 -6.85 27.20
C VAL A 49 -14.77 -6.34 25.77
N ILE A 50 -14.92 -5.02 25.57
CA ILE A 50 -14.98 -4.41 24.24
C ILE A 50 -13.70 -4.71 23.45
N LEU A 51 -12.53 -4.52 24.05
CA LEU A 51 -11.24 -4.77 23.41
C LEU A 51 -11.06 -6.24 23.02
N ARG A 52 -11.49 -7.18 23.87
CA ARG A 52 -11.45 -8.62 23.57
C ARG A 52 -12.41 -8.99 22.43
N SER A 53 -13.65 -8.47 22.48
CA SER A 53 -14.64 -8.69 21.42
C SER A 53 -14.13 -8.17 20.08
N TRP A 54 -13.60 -6.94 20.07
CA TRP A 54 -13.00 -6.35 18.88
C TRP A 54 -11.83 -7.18 18.36
N ALA A 55 -10.93 -7.64 19.25
CA ALA A 55 -9.82 -8.50 18.87
C ALA A 55 -10.29 -9.84 18.28
N ASP A 56 -11.43 -10.36 18.72
CA ASP A 56 -12.00 -11.60 18.21
C ASP A 56 -12.66 -11.46 16.84
N GLU A 57 -13.20 -10.29 16.54
CA GLU A 57 -13.79 -9.94 15.24
C GLU A 57 -12.75 -9.59 14.17
N LEU A 58 -11.50 -9.31 14.55
CA LEU A 58 -10.44 -9.01 13.58
C LEU A 58 -10.22 -10.19 12.62
N PRO A 59 -10.42 -10.00 11.30
CA PRO A 59 -10.19 -11.05 10.33
C PRO A 59 -8.70 -11.35 10.23
N THR A 60 -8.31 -12.57 10.56
CA THR A 60 -6.92 -13.04 10.38
C THR A 60 -6.57 -13.24 8.92
N LYS A 61 -7.57 -13.57 8.10
CA LYS A 61 -7.44 -13.72 6.65
C LYS A 61 -7.92 -12.47 5.94
N ARG A 62 -7.17 -12.01 4.95
CA ARG A 62 -7.56 -10.85 4.16
C ARG A 62 -8.80 -11.18 3.33
N LYS A 63 -9.81 -10.31 3.38
CA LYS A 63 -10.97 -10.39 2.47
C LYS A 63 -10.63 -9.68 1.16
N GLY A 64 -10.57 -10.43 0.06
CA GLY A 64 -10.35 -9.94 -1.30
C GLY A 64 -9.11 -10.51 -1.98
N LYS A 65 -9.18 -10.70 -3.31
CA LYS A 65 -8.01 -11.06 -4.12
C LYS A 65 -7.10 -9.84 -4.21
N GLN A 66 -5.95 -9.87 -3.54
CA GLN A 66 -4.86 -8.99 -3.93
C GLN A 66 -4.40 -9.50 -5.31
N GLY A 67 -4.32 -8.60 -6.29
CA GLY A 67 -3.70 -8.94 -7.57
C GLY A 67 -2.27 -9.46 -7.34
N LEU A 68 -1.69 -10.08 -8.36
CA LEU A 68 -0.26 -10.38 -8.34
C LEU A 68 0.53 -9.12 -7.95
N PRO A 69 1.63 -9.27 -7.19
CA PRO A 69 2.48 -8.13 -6.87
C PRO A 69 2.82 -7.40 -8.17
N PRO A 70 2.72 -6.06 -8.20
CA PRO A 70 3.11 -5.33 -9.39
C PRO A 70 4.58 -5.66 -9.68
N ARG A 71 4.88 -6.02 -10.94
CA ARG A 71 6.25 -6.41 -11.36
C ARG A 71 7.27 -5.29 -11.17
N PHE A 72 6.80 -4.05 -11.06
CA PHE A 72 7.59 -2.85 -10.86
C PHE A 72 6.81 -1.81 -10.04
N CYS A 73 7.52 -0.89 -9.40
CA CYS A 73 6.89 0.24 -8.72
C CYS A 73 6.39 1.24 -9.77
N HIS A 74 5.08 1.49 -9.82
CA HIS A 74 4.47 2.36 -10.84
C HIS A 74 5.01 3.81 -10.78
N GLY A 75 5.28 4.32 -9.57
CA GLY A 75 5.85 5.66 -9.39
C GLY A 75 7.31 5.76 -9.88
N SER A 76 8.14 4.77 -9.56
CA SER A 76 9.53 4.71 -10.05
C SER A 76 9.57 4.53 -11.58
N ALA A 77 8.69 3.68 -12.12
CA ALA A 77 8.55 3.52 -13.56
C ALA A 77 8.07 4.81 -14.24
N ALA A 78 7.18 5.59 -13.61
CA ALA A 78 6.78 6.90 -14.14
C ALA A 78 7.95 7.90 -14.18
N LEU A 79 8.88 7.86 -13.22
CA LEU A 79 10.11 8.66 -13.24
C LEU A 79 11.06 8.21 -14.35
N GLU A 80 11.28 6.91 -14.52
CA GLU A 80 12.07 6.38 -15.64
C GLU A 80 11.46 6.79 -16.99
N TYR A 81 10.14 6.71 -17.12
CA TYR A 81 9.43 7.18 -18.31
C TYR A 81 9.67 8.68 -18.55
N ALA A 82 9.56 9.52 -17.52
CA ALA A 82 9.80 10.95 -17.65
C ALA A 82 11.24 11.26 -18.08
N MET A 83 12.23 10.52 -17.56
CA MET A 83 13.63 10.63 -17.99
C MET A 83 13.84 10.22 -19.46
N GLU A 84 13.30 9.09 -19.89
CA GLU A 84 13.42 8.64 -21.30
C GLU A 84 12.78 9.68 -22.24
N ARG A 85 11.68 10.32 -21.82
CA ARG A 85 11.04 11.42 -22.56
C ARG A 85 11.89 12.68 -22.58
N TRP A 86 12.57 13.01 -21.48
CA TRP A 86 13.50 14.15 -21.38
C TRP A 86 14.74 13.97 -22.25
N GLU A 87 15.22 12.73 -22.42
CA GLU A 87 16.31 12.36 -23.33
C GLU A 87 15.91 12.45 -24.82
N GLY A 88 14.64 12.77 -25.12
CA GLY A 88 14.14 13.02 -26.47
C GLY A 88 13.40 11.84 -27.10
N HIS A 89 13.17 10.74 -26.37
CA HIS A 89 12.37 9.63 -26.90
C HIS A 89 10.89 10.01 -27.00
N ARG A 90 10.23 9.54 -28.06
CA ARG A 90 8.78 9.72 -28.23
C ARG A 90 8.02 8.81 -27.27
N HIS A 91 6.76 9.15 -26.96
CA HIS A 91 5.91 8.38 -26.05
C HIS A 91 5.97 6.86 -26.28
N GLY A 92 5.71 6.42 -27.52
CA GLY A 92 5.67 5.00 -27.86
C GLY A 92 7.02 4.30 -27.76
N GLU A 93 8.12 5.02 -28.00
CA GLU A 93 9.48 4.49 -27.93
C GLU A 93 9.92 4.29 -26.47
N ALA A 94 9.68 5.28 -25.62
CA ALA A 94 9.91 5.17 -24.18
C ALA A 94 9.12 4.00 -23.56
N LEU A 95 7.83 3.87 -23.93
CA LEU A 95 7.01 2.75 -23.48
C LEU A 95 7.53 1.39 -23.97
N ALA A 96 8.00 1.29 -25.22
CA ALA A 96 8.54 0.05 -25.77
C ALA A 96 9.81 -0.40 -25.05
N ARG A 97 10.73 0.52 -24.79
CA ARG A 97 11.98 0.25 -24.05
C ARG A 97 11.71 -0.21 -22.61
N MET A 98 10.75 0.44 -21.94
CA MET A 98 10.34 0.02 -20.61
C MET A 98 9.63 -1.34 -20.62
N ALA A 99 8.73 -1.57 -21.58
CA ALA A 99 8.03 -2.83 -21.74
C ALA A 99 8.99 -4.01 -21.92
N GLU A 100 10.05 -3.82 -22.72
CA GLU A 100 11.15 -4.78 -22.87
C GLU A 100 11.87 -5.01 -21.54
N ARG A 101 12.30 -3.94 -20.84
CA ARG A 101 13.04 -4.02 -19.57
C ARG A 101 12.24 -4.73 -18.46
N TYR A 102 10.93 -4.48 -18.39
CA TYR A 102 10.04 -5.05 -17.38
C TYR A 102 9.36 -6.35 -17.83
N GLU A 103 9.64 -6.82 -19.05
CA GLU A 103 9.03 -8.01 -19.68
C GLU A 103 7.48 -7.99 -19.63
N VAL A 104 6.87 -6.84 -19.87
CA VAL A 104 5.40 -6.66 -19.87
C VAL A 104 4.95 -5.97 -21.16
N SER A 105 3.64 -5.91 -21.41
CA SER A 105 3.13 -5.17 -22.56
C SER A 105 3.28 -3.65 -22.37
N THR A 106 3.46 -2.91 -23.46
CA THR A 106 3.46 -1.44 -23.47
C THR A 106 2.19 -0.86 -22.89
N VAL A 107 1.04 -1.50 -23.13
CA VAL A 107 -0.27 -1.13 -22.55
C VAL A 107 -0.28 -1.28 -21.03
N SER A 108 0.40 -2.30 -20.50
CA SER A 108 0.53 -2.49 -19.05
C SER A 108 1.40 -1.40 -18.43
N ILE A 109 2.52 -1.04 -19.06
CA ILE A 109 3.36 0.09 -18.61
C ILE A 109 2.56 1.39 -18.65
N ASP A 110 1.95 1.73 -19.78
CA ASP A 110 1.21 2.99 -19.95
C ASP A 110 0.10 3.15 -18.91
N ASN A 111 -0.72 2.11 -18.73
CA ASN A 111 -1.78 2.12 -17.72
C ASN A 111 -1.23 2.23 -16.29
N ALA A 112 -0.08 1.61 -15.99
CA ALA A 112 0.52 1.64 -14.68
C ALA A 112 1.09 3.02 -14.34
N ILE A 113 1.78 3.68 -15.29
CA ILE A 113 2.44 4.96 -15.05
C ILE A 113 1.49 6.16 -15.19
N LYS A 114 0.43 6.05 -15.99
CA LYS A 114 -0.49 7.15 -16.34
C LYS A 114 -0.96 7.99 -15.13
N PRO A 115 -1.35 7.41 -13.98
CA PRO A 115 -1.77 8.19 -12.82
C PRO A 115 -0.65 9.01 -12.16
N TYR A 116 0.61 8.72 -12.46
CA TYR A 116 1.79 9.29 -11.81
C TYR A 116 2.65 10.16 -12.75
N ARG A 117 2.35 10.18 -14.05
CA ARG A 117 3.15 10.88 -15.06
C ARG A 117 3.37 12.36 -14.74
N GLU A 118 2.29 13.09 -14.47
CA GLU A 118 2.37 14.53 -14.19
C GLU A 118 3.32 14.83 -13.01
N ALA A 119 3.19 14.05 -11.92
CA ALA A 119 4.08 14.18 -10.77
C ALA A 119 5.53 13.82 -11.10
N ALA A 120 5.75 12.78 -11.93
CA ALA A 120 7.08 12.37 -12.36
C ALA A 120 7.78 13.43 -13.23
N PHE A 121 7.06 14.05 -14.18
CA PHE A 121 7.59 15.16 -14.98
C PHE A 121 7.90 16.39 -14.13
N ALA A 122 7.02 16.73 -13.18
CA ALA A 122 7.27 17.83 -12.25
C ALA A 122 8.55 17.61 -11.41
N MET A 123 8.86 16.36 -11.05
CA MET A 123 10.09 16.04 -10.30
C MET A 123 11.37 16.25 -11.10
N ILE A 124 11.32 16.11 -12.43
CA ILE A 124 12.46 16.40 -13.31
C ILE A 124 12.46 17.85 -13.84
N GLY A 125 11.53 18.70 -13.36
CA GLY A 125 11.45 20.11 -13.73
C GLY A 125 10.78 20.37 -15.08
N GLU A 126 10.04 19.41 -15.62
CA GLU A 126 9.42 19.49 -16.94
C GLU A 126 7.88 19.39 -16.85
N ALA A 127 7.20 19.81 -17.92
CA ALA A 127 5.77 19.56 -18.08
C ALA A 127 5.55 18.24 -18.83
N ASP A 128 4.52 17.47 -18.48
CA ASP A 128 4.17 16.25 -19.22
C ASP A 128 3.73 16.60 -20.66
N PRO A 129 4.48 16.19 -21.70
CA PRO A 129 4.16 16.49 -23.10
C PRO A 129 2.96 15.68 -23.63
N GLY A 130 2.36 14.83 -22.81
CA GLY A 130 1.26 13.96 -23.23
C GLY A 130 1.73 12.81 -24.11
N ASN A 131 0.88 12.34 -25.01
CA ASN A 131 1.14 11.16 -25.84
C ASN A 131 1.85 11.48 -27.16
N GLN A 132 2.44 12.67 -27.27
CA GLN A 132 3.20 13.12 -28.44
C GLN A 132 4.51 12.33 -28.61
#